data_AF-B8G424-F1
#
_entry.id   AF-B8G424-F1
#
_cell.length_a   1.000
_cell.length_b   1.000
_cell.length_c   1.000
_cell.angle_alpha   90.00
_cell.angle_beta   90.00
_cell.angle_gamma   90.00
#
_symmetry.space_group_name_H-M   'P 1'
#
loop_
_entity.id
_entity.type
_entity.pdbx_description
1 polymer ?
#
loop_
_entity_poly.entity_id
_entity_poly.type
_entity_poly.pdbx_seq_one_letter_code
_entity_poly.pdbx_strand_id
1 'polypeptide(L)'
;MPKWNDLSVAFNTLREIDVAAIRTEAERPLTIVCVGAVGVCQEIATRLERGTQRYGPIGPSPIQLASLATIISDELRSVDLIIIGLERTTRLSARELTTIDQLAALALPTVVVVWGTALPADAGPLHPRVAHARLLVVPDPMAPDVDEQLASAILDRLPAELHLAAARRLPGLRATVARQLINNVSFTNASYVLATALPAQIPIFNVPFAAADILVLTKNQAILVYRLALAYGAPPDIRERLREVLPVIGGAFIWRQLARSLVGLIPIWGVAPKVAIAYAGTYTTGMAAWRWFTEGEIIDQARLKELGREALALGRARAADLIAQARRTGAVQVDRWQRWGEALRSRFRRKEK
;
A
#
# COMPACT_ATOMS: atom_id res chain seq x y z
N MET A 1 30.26 13.68 12.41
CA MET A 1 29.47 12.76 13.27
C MET A 1 28.01 13.17 13.18
N PRO A 2 27.06 12.26 12.88
CA PRO A 2 25.63 12.59 12.97
C PRO A 2 25.30 12.94 14.42
N LYS A 3 24.55 14.02 14.65
CA LYS A 3 24.15 14.41 16.01
C LYS A 3 23.04 13.45 16.47
N TRP A 4 23.18 12.92 17.69
CA TRP A 4 22.21 12.03 18.34
C TRP A 4 20.77 12.61 18.38
N ASN A 5 20.62 13.92 18.19
CA ASN A 5 19.35 14.64 18.24
C ASN A 5 18.38 14.31 17.10
N ASP A 6 18.85 13.98 15.90
CA ASP A 6 17.93 13.74 14.77
C ASP A 6 17.16 12.42 14.91
N LEU A 7 17.77 11.44 15.59
CA LEU A 7 17.18 10.13 15.86
C LEU A 7 16.17 10.22 17.01
N SER A 8 16.51 10.92 18.10
CA SER A 8 15.62 11.07 19.26
C SER A 8 14.31 11.78 18.89
N VAL A 9 14.38 12.75 17.97
CA VAL A 9 13.21 13.45 17.43
C VAL A 9 12.28 12.49 16.70
N ALA A 10 12.79 11.70 15.74
CA ALA A 10 12.00 10.68 15.03
C ALA A 10 11.25 9.72 15.97
N PHE A 11 11.93 9.27 17.03
CA PHE A 11 11.38 8.34 18.01
C PHE A 11 10.39 8.98 18.99
N ASN A 12 10.59 10.25 19.36
CA ASN A 12 9.62 11.01 20.14
C ASN A 12 8.35 11.25 19.32
N THR A 13 8.47 11.53 18.02
CA THR A 13 7.30 11.69 17.15
C THR A 13 6.53 10.38 16.93
N LEU A 14 7.21 9.24 16.87
CA LEU A 14 6.57 7.91 16.94
C LEU A 14 5.77 7.69 18.23
N ARG A 15 6.13 8.39 19.31
CA ARG A 15 5.48 8.25 20.64
C ARG A 15 4.23 9.10 20.75
N GLU A 16 4.17 10.20 20.01
CA GLU A 16 2.97 11.03 19.80
C GLU A 16 1.99 10.42 18.79
N ILE A 17 2.41 9.40 18.03
CA ILE A 17 1.53 8.60 17.16
C ILE A 17 0.86 7.52 17.98
N ASP A 18 -0.38 7.21 17.64
CA ASP A 18 -1.09 6.06 18.16
C ASP A 18 -0.51 4.74 17.59
N VAL A 19 0.66 4.37 18.10
CA VAL A 19 1.30 3.07 17.86
C VAL A 19 0.36 1.93 18.30
N ALA A 20 -0.47 2.19 19.32
CA ALA A 20 -1.45 1.23 19.78
C ALA A 20 -2.50 0.97 18.68
N ALA A 21 -2.98 2.00 17.97
CA ALA A 21 -3.88 1.80 16.83
C ALA A 21 -3.26 0.96 15.72
N ILE A 22 -1.99 1.18 15.36
CA ILE A 22 -1.31 0.38 14.33
C ILE A 22 -1.14 -1.07 14.79
N ARG A 23 -0.83 -1.27 16.08
CA ARG A 23 -0.77 -2.60 16.68
C ARG A 23 -2.13 -3.28 16.64
N THR A 24 -3.19 -2.60 17.07
CA THR A 24 -4.56 -3.10 17.04
C THR A 24 -4.97 -3.47 15.62
N GLU A 25 -4.61 -2.65 14.61
CA GLU A 25 -4.81 -2.95 13.19
C GLU A 25 -4.10 -4.25 12.78
N ALA A 26 -2.84 -4.44 13.18
CA ALA A 26 -2.07 -5.63 12.85
C ALA A 26 -2.52 -6.90 13.57
N GLU A 27 -3.11 -6.76 14.76
CA GLU A 27 -3.60 -7.86 15.60
C GLU A 27 -5.09 -8.18 15.37
N ARG A 28 -5.75 -7.51 14.42
CA ARG A 28 -7.16 -7.79 14.12
C ARG A 28 -7.38 -9.27 13.79
N PRO A 29 -8.49 -9.87 14.25
CA PRO A 29 -8.88 -11.18 13.78
C PRO A 29 -9.06 -11.15 12.26
N LEU A 30 -8.77 -12.28 11.64
CA LEU A 30 -8.92 -12.47 10.20
C LEU A 30 -9.49 -13.86 9.98
N THR A 31 -10.58 -13.92 9.24
CA THR A 31 -11.26 -15.16 8.88
C THR A 31 -11.52 -15.14 7.38
N ILE A 32 -10.87 -16.05 6.67
CA ILE A 32 -11.01 -16.25 5.23
C ILE A 32 -11.58 -17.65 5.03
N VAL A 33 -12.60 -17.77 4.19
CA VAL A 33 -13.16 -19.08 3.83
C VAL A 33 -12.84 -19.36 2.37
N CYS A 34 -12.15 -20.48 2.09
CA CYS A 34 -11.97 -20.99 0.74
C CYS A 34 -12.97 -22.11 0.47
N VAL A 35 -13.80 -21.93 -0.55
CA VAL A 35 -14.84 -22.88 -0.97
C VAL A 35 -14.65 -23.32 -2.40
N GLY A 36 -14.90 -24.60 -2.68
CA GLY A 36 -14.92 -25.14 -4.03
C GLY A 36 -14.12 -26.42 -4.15
N ALA A 37 -13.39 -26.58 -5.25
CA ALA A 37 -12.58 -27.77 -5.50
C ALA A 37 -11.49 -27.90 -4.43
N VAL A 38 -11.50 -29.03 -3.71
CA VAL A 38 -10.63 -29.25 -2.53
C VAL A 38 -9.15 -29.04 -2.87
N GLY A 39 -8.67 -29.61 -3.98
CA GLY A 39 -7.28 -29.45 -4.41
C GLY A 39 -6.90 -28.00 -4.74
N VAL A 40 -7.80 -27.26 -5.39
CA VAL A 40 -7.58 -25.84 -5.70
C VAL A 40 -7.54 -25.00 -4.42
N CYS A 41 -8.48 -25.21 -3.51
CA CYS A 41 -8.51 -24.47 -2.25
C CYS A 41 -7.31 -24.77 -1.34
N GLN A 42 -6.83 -26.01 -1.32
CA GLN A 42 -5.60 -26.40 -0.62
C GLN A 42 -4.37 -25.72 -1.23
N GLU A 43 -4.27 -25.67 -2.56
CA GLU A 43 -3.16 -25.02 -3.26
C GLU A 43 -3.15 -23.50 -2.99
N ILE A 44 -4.30 -22.84 -3.08
CA ILE A 44 -4.46 -21.41 -2.75
C ILE A 44 -4.02 -21.15 -1.31
N ALA A 45 -4.51 -21.94 -0.34
CA ALA A 45 -4.15 -21.78 1.07
C ALA A 45 -2.64 -21.96 1.28
N THR A 46 -2.06 -22.99 0.67
CA THR A 46 -0.62 -23.28 0.75
C THR A 46 0.21 -22.11 0.25
N ARG A 47 -0.17 -21.49 -0.88
CA ARG A 47 0.53 -20.32 -1.43
C ARG A 47 0.42 -19.09 -0.54
N LEU A 48 -0.74 -18.85 0.05
CA LEU A 48 -0.95 -17.72 0.96
C LEU A 48 -0.21 -17.90 2.29
N GLU A 49 -0.05 -19.13 2.76
CA GLU A 49 0.66 -19.46 3.99
C GLU A 49 2.18 -19.57 3.79
N ARG A 50 2.63 -19.79 2.55
CA ARG A 50 4.05 -19.93 2.21
C ARG A 50 4.76 -18.58 2.21
N GLY A 51 5.94 -18.54 2.84
CA GLY A 51 6.85 -17.40 2.78
C GLY A 51 7.78 -17.33 4.00
N THR A 52 8.66 -16.33 4.00
CA THR A 52 9.64 -16.12 5.08
C THR A 52 8.95 -15.76 6.39
N GLN A 53 9.12 -16.57 7.45
CA GLN A 53 8.57 -16.33 8.79
C GLN A 53 9.68 -16.14 9.82
N ARG A 54 10.47 -15.07 9.68
CA ARG A 54 11.62 -14.78 10.56
C ARG A 54 11.29 -14.78 12.05
N TYR A 55 10.07 -14.37 12.40
CA TYR A 55 9.58 -14.27 13.77
C TYR A 55 8.64 -15.42 14.17
N GLY A 56 8.60 -16.49 13.37
CA GLY A 56 7.70 -17.63 13.56
C GLY A 56 6.27 -17.40 13.05
N PRO A 57 5.41 -18.44 13.12
CA PRO A 57 4.01 -18.36 12.72
C PRO A 57 3.19 -17.53 13.71
N ILE A 58 2.20 -16.81 13.21
CA ILE A 58 1.30 -15.97 14.02
C ILE A 58 -0.06 -16.65 14.18
N GLY A 59 -0.21 -17.43 15.25
CA GLY A 59 -1.46 -18.11 15.60
C GLY A 59 -1.86 -19.19 14.58
N PRO A 60 -3.10 -19.72 14.68
CA PRO A 60 -3.63 -20.67 13.71
C PRO A 60 -3.84 -20.01 12.34
N SER A 61 -3.96 -20.82 11.29
CA SER A 61 -4.30 -20.30 9.96
C SER A 61 -5.62 -19.52 9.98
N PRO A 62 -5.69 -18.34 9.36
CA PRO A 62 -6.95 -17.62 9.16
C PRO A 62 -7.82 -18.25 8.07
N ILE A 63 -7.30 -19.20 7.28
CA ILE A 63 -7.99 -19.79 6.13
C ILE A 63 -8.71 -21.07 6.58
N GLN A 64 -10.03 -21.09 6.38
CA GLN A 64 -10.86 -22.26 6.59
C GLN A 64 -11.26 -22.84 5.24
N LEU A 65 -11.03 -24.14 5.06
CA LEU A 65 -11.42 -24.84 3.84
C LEU A 65 -12.82 -25.42 4.02
N ALA A 66 -13.70 -25.16 3.05
CA ALA A 66 -15.06 -25.68 3.05
C ALA A 66 -15.47 -26.18 1.66
N SER A 67 -16.51 -27.01 1.61
CA SER A 67 -17.11 -27.47 0.35
C SER A 67 -18.37 -26.67 0.04
N LEU A 68 -18.58 -26.32 -1.23
CA LEU A 68 -19.83 -25.71 -1.71
C LEU A 68 -21.07 -26.57 -1.42
N ALA A 69 -20.89 -27.88 -1.23
CA ALA A 69 -21.98 -28.79 -0.90
C ALA A 69 -22.39 -28.73 0.58
N THR A 70 -21.47 -28.41 1.49
CA THR A 70 -21.66 -28.55 2.95
C THR A 70 -21.66 -27.24 3.72
N ILE A 71 -21.21 -26.15 3.10
CA ILE A 71 -21.13 -24.84 3.74
C ILE A 71 -22.51 -24.33 4.19
N ILE A 72 -22.58 -23.84 5.42
CA ILE A 72 -23.80 -23.30 6.02
C ILE A 72 -23.69 -21.78 6.02
N SER A 73 -24.63 -21.09 5.36
CA SER A 73 -24.57 -19.63 5.17
C SER A 73 -24.56 -18.82 6.47
N ASP A 74 -25.10 -19.37 7.57
CA ASP A 74 -25.14 -18.70 8.88
C ASP A 74 -23.76 -18.63 9.55
N GLU A 75 -22.86 -19.57 9.22
CA GLU A 75 -21.46 -19.58 9.69
C GLU A 75 -20.60 -18.51 8.98
N LEU A 76 -21.12 -17.86 7.94
CA LEU A 76 -20.39 -16.90 7.11
C LEU A 76 -20.59 -15.45 7.50
N ARG A 77 -21.43 -15.18 8.50
CA ARG A 77 -21.73 -13.80 8.95
C ARG A 77 -20.53 -13.05 9.51
N SER A 78 -19.49 -13.76 9.95
CA SER A 78 -18.26 -13.18 10.51
C SER A 78 -17.02 -13.43 9.64
N VAL A 79 -17.21 -13.68 8.34
CA VAL A 79 -16.12 -13.92 7.39
C VAL A 79 -15.70 -12.60 6.74
N ASP A 80 -14.39 -12.36 6.69
CA ASP A 80 -13.83 -11.14 6.11
C ASP A 80 -13.64 -11.24 4.58
N LEU A 81 -13.47 -12.46 4.07
CA LEU A 81 -13.27 -12.73 2.65
C LEU A 81 -13.67 -14.17 2.29
N ILE A 82 -14.40 -14.32 1.18
CA ILE A 82 -14.68 -15.62 0.55
C ILE A 82 -13.80 -15.78 -0.68
N ILE A 83 -13.12 -16.92 -0.79
CA ILE A 83 -12.41 -17.35 -1.98
C ILE A 83 -13.16 -18.53 -2.59
N ILE A 84 -13.60 -18.41 -3.84
CA ILE A 84 -14.24 -19.50 -4.57
C ILE A 84 -13.23 -20.11 -5.53
N GLY A 85 -12.68 -21.28 -5.19
CA GLY A 85 -11.71 -22.02 -6.00
C GLY A 85 -12.40 -22.98 -6.96
N LEU A 86 -12.29 -22.72 -8.25
CA LEU A 86 -12.92 -23.50 -9.31
C LEU A 86 -11.86 -24.17 -10.20
N GLU A 87 -12.15 -25.40 -10.63
CA GLU A 87 -11.36 -26.13 -11.62
C GLU A 87 -12.21 -26.36 -12.87
N ARG A 88 -11.65 -26.20 -14.08
CA ARG A 88 -12.42 -26.29 -15.35
C ARG A 88 -13.15 -27.61 -15.55
N THR A 89 -12.58 -28.70 -15.05
CA THR A 89 -13.14 -30.06 -15.17
C THR A 89 -14.38 -30.25 -14.29
N THR A 90 -14.56 -29.40 -13.29
CA THR A 90 -15.65 -29.53 -12.33
C THR A 90 -16.89 -28.83 -12.86
N ARG A 91 -17.85 -29.62 -13.35
CA ARG A 91 -19.20 -29.11 -13.61
C ARG A 91 -19.91 -28.88 -12.28
N LEU A 92 -20.28 -27.64 -12.02
CA LEU A 92 -21.08 -27.29 -10.84
C LEU A 92 -22.47 -27.94 -10.94
N SER A 93 -22.86 -28.64 -9.89
CA SER A 93 -24.21 -29.14 -9.70
C SER A 93 -25.21 -28.00 -9.47
N ALA A 94 -26.50 -28.25 -9.68
CA ALA A 94 -27.55 -27.27 -9.40
C ALA A 94 -27.55 -26.81 -7.93
N ARG A 95 -27.17 -27.70 -7.00
CA ARG A 95 -27.00 -27.38 -5.58
C ARG A 95 -25.85 -26.39 -5.37
N GLU A 96 -24.68 -26.63 -5.96
CA GLU A 96 -23.53 -25.74 -5.83
C GLU A 96 -23.79 -24.36 -6.45
N LEU A 97 -24.48 -24.31 -7.59
CA LEU A 97 -24.94 -23.04 -8.19
C LEU A 97 -25.88 -22.28 -7.24
N THR A 98 -26.80 -23.00 -6.59
CA THR A 98 -27.70 -22.41 -5.57
C THR A 98 -26.92 -21.89 -4.37
N THR A 99 -25.90 -22.62 -3.90
CA THR A 99 -25.01 -22.15 -2.83
C THR A 99 -24.28 -20.88 -3.26
N ILE A 100 -23.70 -20.84 -4.46
CA ILE A 100 -23.03 -19.63 -4.98
C ILE A 100 -24.02 -18.45 -5.05
N ASP A 101 -25.27 -18.68 -5.47
CA ASP A 101 -26.32 -17.66 -5.46
C ASP A 101 -26.61 -17.13 -4.05
N GLN A 102 -26.66 -18.02 -3.05
CA GLN A 102 -26.84 -17.62 -1.64
C GLN A 102 -25.65 -16.82 -1.12
N LEU A 103 -24.42 -17.24 -1.44
CA LEU A 103 -23.19 -16.52 -1.06
C LEU A 103 -23.14 -15.11 -1.67
N ALA A 104 -23.50 -15.00 -2.96
CA ALA A 104 -23.57 -13.73 -3.66
C ALA A 104 -24.58 -12.76 -3.02
N ALA A 105 -25.67 -13.27 -2.45
CA ALA A 105 -26.66 -12.45 -1.75
C ALA A 105 -26.16 -11.87 -0.41
N LEU A 106 -25.12 -12.46 0.20
CA LEU A 106 -24.54 -11.96 1.45
C LEU A 106 -23.69 -10.70 1.23
N ALA A 107 -23.38 -10.34 -0.02
CA ALA A 107 -22.56 -9.18 -0.40
C ALA A 107 -21.20 -9.12 0.31
N LEU A 108 -20.65 -10.29 0.67
CA LEU A 108 -19.34 -10.40 1.29
C LEU A 108 -18.23 -10.16 0.27
N PRO A 109 -17.06 -9.62 0.70
CA PRO A 109 -15.89 -9.56 -0.14
C PRO A 109 -15.57 -10.94 -0.74
N THR A 110 -15.53 -11.03 -2.07
CA THR A 110 -15.42 -12.32 -2.76
C THR A 110 -14.38 -12.28 -3.88
N VAL A 111 -13.51 -13.29 -3.92
CA VAL A 111 -12.57 -13.55 -5.01
C VAL A 111 -12.91 -14.90 -5.64
N VAL A 112 -13.13 -14.93 -6.94
CA VAL A 112 -13.31 -16.17 -7.70
C VAL A 112 -12.01 -16.50 -8.38
N VAL A 113 -11.46 -17.68 -8.13
CA VAL A 113 -10.21 -18.14 -8.72
C VAL A 113 -10.48 -19.33 -9.62
N VAL A 114 -10.22 -19.20 -10.92
CA VAL A 114 -10.33 -20.28 -11.90
C VAL A 114 -8.95 -20.85 -12.17
N TRP A 115 -8.72 -22.10 -11.78
CA TRP A 115 -7.40 -22.72 -11.73
C TRP A 115 -7.12 -23.64 -12.91
N GLY A 116 -5.86 -23.63 -13.37
CA GLY A 116 -5.31 -24.58 -14.33
C GLY A 116 -5.71 -24.40 -15.78
N THR A 117 -6.44 -23.34 -16.15
CA THR A 117 -6.98 -23.19 -17.51
C THR A 117 -7.22 -21.75 -17.94
N ALA A 118 -6.97 -21.46 -19.22
CA ALA A 118 -7.38 -20.20 -19.83
C ALA A 118 -8.90 -20.20 -20.04
N LEU A 119 -9.55 -19.07 -19.76
CA LEU A 119 -10.92 -18.85 -20.21
C LEU A 119 -10.95 -18.78 -21.74
N PRO A 120 -11.99 -19.36 -22.38
CA PRO A 120 -12.14 -19.23 -23.82
C PRO A 120 -12.37 -17.74 -24.19
N ALA A 121 -11.99 -17.36 -25.41
CA ALA A 121 -11.99 -15.95 -25.84
C ALA A 121 -13.39 -15.32 -25.89
N ASP A 122 -14.43 -16.16 -25.92
CA ASP A 122 -15.86 -15.82 -25.90
C ASP A 122 -16.47 -15.96 -24.50
N ALA A 123 -15.66 -16.20 -23.46
CA ALA A 123 -16.14 -16.17 -22.08
C ALA A 123 -16.79 -14.81 -21.81
N GLY A 124 -18.13 -14.85 -21.70
CA GLY A 124 -18.92 -13.67 -21.39
C GLY A 124 -18.47 -13.04 -20.06
N PRO A 125 -18.93 -11.81 -19.76
CA PRO A 125 -18.69 -11.20 -18.47
C PRO A 125 -19.15 -12.14 -17.35
N LEU A 126 -18.52 -12.01 -16.18
CA LEU A 126 -19.00 -12.67 -14.97
C LEU A 126 -20.52 -12.51 -14.88
N HIS A 127 -21.20 -13.61 -14.56
CA HIS A 127 -22.65 -13.59 -14.38
C HIS A 127 -23.02 -12.41 -13.47
N PRO A 128 -24.06 -11.60 -13.78
CA PRO A 128 -24.36 -10.37 -13.04
C PRO A 128 -24.41 -10.53 -11.52
N ARG A 129 -24.73 -11.74 -11.06
CA ARG A 129 -24.80 -12.15 -9.66
C ARG A 129 -23.45 -12.16 -8.93
N VAL A 130 -22.34 -12.44 -9.63
CA VAL A 130 -20.96 -12.36 -9.10
C VAL A 130 -20.18 -11.19 -9.69
N ALA A 131 -20.86 -10.20 -10.27
CA ALA A 131 -20.22 -9.00 -10.81
C ALA A 131 -19.47 -8.18 -9.72
N HIS A 132 -19.88 -8.32 -8.46
CA HIS A 132 -19.21 -7.73 -7.32
C HIS A 132 -17.97 -8.52 -6.86
N ALA A 133 -17.70 -9.71 -7.41
CA ALA A 133 -16.51 -10.49 -7.08
C ALA A 133 -15.30 -10.02 -7.90
N ARG A 134 -14.08 -10.26 -7.41
CA ARG A 134 -12.87 -10.17 -8.22
C ARG A 134 -12.63 -11.53 -8.87
N LEU A 135 -12.64 -11.60 -10.20
CA LEU A 135 -12.22 -12.80 -10.92
C LEU A 135 -10.71 -12.79 -11.13
N LEU A 136 -10.07 -13.89 -10.79
CA LEU A 136 -8.70 -14.22 -11.13
C LEU A 136 -8.69 -15.53 -11.92
N VAL A 137 -8.07 -15.51 -13.09
CA VAL A 137 -7.87 -16.70 -13.93
C VAL A 137 -6.41 -17.05 -13.85
N VAL A 138 -6.11 -18.30 -13.51
CA VAL A 138 -4.76 -18.85 -13.40
C VAL A 138 -4.62 -19.96 -14.45
N PRO A 139 -4.20 -19.65 -15.68
CA PRO A 139 -4.08 -20.65 -16.74
C PRO A 139 -2.99 -21.67 -16.46
N ASP A 140 -1.85 -21.20 -15.96
CA ASP A 140 -0.71 -22.03 -15.56
C ASP A 140 -0.42 -21.79 -14.08
N PRO A 141 -0.75 -22.74 -13.19
CA PRO A 141 -0.44 -22.64 -11.77
C PRO A 141 1.05 -22.54 -11.46
N MET A 142 1.92 -22.95 -12.38
CA MET A 142 3.38 -22.90 -12.20
C MET A 142 3.99 -21.59 -12.68
N ALA A 143 3.19 -20.68 -13.25
CA ALA A 143 3.69 -19.38 -13.68
C ALA A 143 4.24 -18.59 -12.47
N PRO A 144 5.36 -17.86 -12.65
CA PRO A 144 6.10 -17.25 -11.54
C PRO A 144 5.35 -16.08 -10.87
N ASP A 145 4.33 -15.51 -11.53
CA ASP A 145 3.57 -14.36 -11.07
C ASP A 145 2.24 -14.72 -10.40
N VAL A 146 1.87 -16.00 -10.32
CA VAL A 146 0.61 -16.48 -9.73
C VAL A 146 0.43 -15.98 -8.29
N ASP A 147 1.48 -16.05 -7.47
CA ASP A 147 1.43 -15.64 -6.08
C ASP A 147 1.16 -14.13 -5.95
N GLU A 148 1.76 -13.32 -6.84
CA GLU A 148 1.53 -11.87 -6.90
C GLU A 148 0.10 -11.55 -7.37
N GLN A 149 -0.37 -12.23 -8.42
CA GLN A 149 -1.74 -12.05 -8.93
C GLN A 149 -2.78 -12.44 -7.88
N LEU A 150 -2.57 -13.55 -7.17
CA LEU A 150 -3.43 -14.01 -6.09
C LEU A 150 -3.45 -13.01 -4.93
N ALA A 151 -2.28 -12.56 -4.48
CA ALA A 151 -2.19 -11.55 -3.43
C ALA A 151 -2.88 -10.24 -3.82
N SER A 152 -2.70 -9.78 -5.06
CA SER A 152 -3.38 -8.58 -5.56
C SER A 152 -4.89 -8.75 -5.60
N ALA A 153 -5.39 -9.87 -6.14
CA ALA A 153 -6.83 -10.12 -6.24
C ALA A 153 -7.51 -10.18 -4.85
N ILE A 154 -6.82 -10.75 -3.86
CA ILE A 154 -7.26 -10.79 -2.47
C ILE A 154 -7.29 -9.39 -1.85
N LEU A 155 -6.20 -8.63 -1.94
CA LEU A 155 -6.10 -7.30 -1.33
C LEU A 155 -7.05 -6.28 -1.98
N ASP A 156 -7.37 -6.44 -3.26
CA ASP A 156 -8.37 -5.60 -3.96
C ASP A 156 -9.79 -5.75 -3.38
N ARG A 157 -10.09 -6.87 -2.72
CA ARG A 157 -11.42 -7.15 -2.15
C ARG A 157 -11.44 -7.11 -0.63
N LEU A 158 -10.37 -7.53 0.03
CA LEU A 158 -10.25 -7.49 1.48
C LEU A 158 -10.35 -6.03 1.97
N PRO A 159 -11.13 -5.74 3.03
CA PRO A 159 -11.18 -4.41 3.64
C PRO A 159 -9.77 -3.88 3.99
N ALA A 160 -9.50 -2.61 3.68
CA ALA A 160 -8.16 -2.02 3.78
C ALA A 160 -7.57 -2.10 5.19
N GLU A 161 -8.43 -1.96 6.20
CA GLU A 161 -8.11 -2.07 7.62
C GLU A 161 -7.64 -3.49 8.05
N LEU A 162 -7.86 -4.51 7.22
CA LEU A 162 -7.42 -5.88 7.47
C LEU A 162 -6.15 -6.23 6.70
N HIS A 163 -5.67 -5.38 5.78
CA HIS A 163 -4.48 -5.67 4.96
C HIS A 163 -3.23 -5.93 5.80
N LEU A 164 -3.06 -5.17 6.89
CA LEU A 164 -1.93 -5.33 7.79
C LEU A 164 -2.01 -6.65 8.58
N ALA A 165 -3.18 -6.99 9.12
CA ALA A 165 -3.41 -8.26 9.80
C ALA A 165 -3.25 -9.45 8.84
N ALA A 166 -3.72 -9.30 7.60
CA ALA A 166 -3.59 -10.31 6.55
C ALA A 166 -2.13 -10.55 6.17
N ALA A 167 -1.33 -9.52 5.93
CA ALA A 167 0.10 -9.70 5.70
C ALA A 167 0.81 -10.32 6.92
N ARG A 168 0.42 -9.92 8.13
CA ARG A 168 0.99 -10.47 9.36
C ARG A 168 0.76 -11.98 9.47
N ARG A 169 -0.45 -12.46 9.18
CA ARG A 169 -0.85 -13.88 9.33
C ARG A 169 -0.58 -14.74 8.09
N LEU A 170 -0.56 -14.15 6.89
CA LEU A 170 -0.39 -14.84 5.61
C LEU A 170 0.87 -14.32 4.89
N PRO A 171 2.00 -15.06 4.97
CA PRO A 171 3.26 -14.65 4.36
C PRO A 171 3.18 -14.37 2.85
N GLY A 172 2.32 -15.07 2.11
CA GLY A 172 2.12 -14.87 0.68
C GLY A 172 1.59 -13.48 0.32
N LEU A 173 0.99 -12.74 1.27
CA LEU A 173 0.50 -11.37 1.04
C LEU A 173 1.54 -10.29 1.35
N ARG A 174 2.62 -10.63 2.08
CA ARG A 174 3.55 -9.64 2.67
C ARG A 174 4.24 -8.77 1.63
N ALA A 175 4.73 -9.37 0.55
CA ALA A 175 5.46 -8.64 -0.49
C ALA A 175 4.57 -7.59 -1.18
N THR A 176 3.31 -7.93 -1.43
CA THR A 176 2.35 -7.02 -2.07
C THR A 176 1.92 -5.91 -1.13
N VAL A 177 1.59 -6.22 0.13
CA VAL A 177 1.28 -5.20 1.16
C VAL A 177 2.48 -4.29 1.43
N ALA A 178 3.70 -4.83 1.50
CA ALA A 178 4.91 -4.03 1.69
C ALA A 178 5.09 -3.01 0.56
N ARG A 179 4.99 -3.43 -0.70
CA ARG A 179 5.06 -2.52 -1.86
C ARG A 179 3.97 -1.45 -1.81
N GLN A 180 2.72 -1.81 -1.48
CA GLN A 180 1.63 -0.86 -1.34
C GLN A 180 1.93 0.18 -0.25
N LEU A 181 2.37 -0.25 0.94
CA LEU A 181 2.74 0.66 2.03
C LEU A 181 3.87 1.60 1.63
N ILE A 182 4.94 1.08 1.03
CA ILE A 182 6.10 1.89 0.59
C ILE A 182 5.66 2.93 -0.45
N ASN A 183 4.89 2.52 -1.45
CA ASN A 183 4.42 3.42 -2.51
C ASN A 183 3.48 4.49 -1.96
N ASN A 184 2.53 4.12 -1.10
CA ASN A 184 1.57 5.05 -0.51
C ASN A 184 2.26 6.10 0.35
N VAL A 185 3.17 5.69 1.24
CA VAL A 185 3.87 6.65 2.12
C VAL A 185 4.83 7.53 1.32
N SER A 186 5.50 7.00 0.29
CA SER A 186 6.35 7.78 -0.61
C SER A 186 5.54 8.86 -1.35
N PHE A 187 4.36 8.49 -1.84
CA PHE A 187 3.45 9.42 -2.51
C PHE A 187 2.88 10.48 -1.56
N THR A 188 2.49 10.09 -0.34
CA THR A 188 2.01 11.02 0.70
C THR A 188 3.08 12.04 1.07
N ASN A 189 4.33 11.60 1.28
CA ASN A 189 5.44 12.51 1.58
C ASN A 189 5.75 13.47 0.43
N ALA A 190 5.71 12.97 -0.81
CA ALA A 190 5.87 13.80 -2.00
C ALA A 190 4.76 14.86 -2.12
N SER A 191 3.51 14.46 -1.89
CA SER A 191 2.34 15.34 -1.94
C SER A 191 2.36 16.39 -0.83
N TYR A 192 2.78 16.01 0.38
CA TYR A 192 2.98 16.94 1.49
C TYR A 192 4.01 18.02 1.12
N VAL A 193 5.18 17.61 0.62
CA VAL A 193 6.22 18.57 0.19
C VAL A 193 5.76 19.44 -0.96
N LEU A 194 4.96 18.90 -1.90
CA LEU A 194 4.36 19.72 -2.96
C LEU A 194 3.45 20.79 -2.35
N ALA A 195 2.58 20.42 -1.40
CA ALA A 195 1.66 21.34 -0.75
C ALA A 195 2.38 22.43 0.06
N THR A 196 3.45 22.09 0.79
CA THR A 196 4.20 23.05 1.61
C THR A 196 5.18 23.91 0.81
N ALA A 197 5.66 23.43 -0.34
CA ALA A 197 6.57 24.18 -1.21
C ALA A 197 5.88 25.22 -2.11
N LEU A 198 4.55 25.17 -2.27
CA LEU A 198 3.80 26.18 -3.01
C LEU A 198 3.73 27.54 -2.27
N PRO A 199 3.37 27.61 -0.97
CA PRO A 199 3.39 28.88 -0.21
C PRO A 199 4.79 29.43 0.06
N ALA A 200 5.81 28.56 0.18
CA ALA A 200 7.18 28.95 0.46
C ALA A 200 7.87 29.76 -0.66
N GLN A 201 7.21 29.93 -1.81
CA GLN A 201 7.64 30.86 -2.88
C GLN A 201 7.19 32.30 -2.63
N ILE A 202 6.31 32.54 -1.65
CA ILE A 202 5.85 33.87 -1.25
C ILE A 202 6.75 34.40 -0.12
N PRO A 203 7.54 35.48 -0.33
CA PRO A 203 8.59 35.92 0.60
C PRO A 203 8.12 36.28 2.02
N ILE A 204 6.82 36.53 2.21
CA ILE A 204 6.22 36.96 3.48
C ILE A 204 6.13 35.81 4.50
N PHE A 205 6.08 34.56 4.04
CA PHE A 205 6.01 33.37 4.91
C PHE A 205 7.40 32.79 5.16
N ASN A 206 8.28 33.54 5.82
CA ASN A 206 9.66 33.14 6.14
C ASN A 206 9.75 32.20 7.36
N VAL A 207 8.82 31.24 7.47
CA VAL A 207 8.85 30.18 8.48
C VAL A 207 9.83 29.09 8.01
N PRO A 208 10.63 28.45 8.88
CA PRO A 208 11.54 27.39 8.48
C PRO A 208 10.77 26.10 8.13
N PHE A 209 10.03 26.10 7.02
CA PHE A 209 9.30 24.96 6.48
C PHE A 209 10.19 23.71 6.35
N ALA A 210 11.49 23.89 6.09
CA ALA A 210 12.45 22.80 6.00
C ALA A 210 12.58 21.95 7.29
N ALA A 211 12.45 22.55 8.48
CA ALA A 211 12.54 21.81 9.74
C ALA A 211 11.27 20.99 10.02
N ALA A 212 10.10 21.58 9.72
CA ALA A 212 8.81 20.90 9.82
C ALA A 212 8.69 19.76 8.80
N ASP A 213 9.15 19.96 7.56
CA ASP A 213 9.18 18.93 6.52
C ASP A 213 10.02 17.73 6.95
N ILE A 214 11.21 17.96 7.53
CA ILE A 214 12.06 16.88 8.06
C ILE A 214 11.31 16.08 9.13
N LEU A 215 10.69 16.77 10.10
CA LEU A 215 9.96 16.11 11.19
C LEU A 215 8.81 15.24 10.66
N VAL A 216 7.99 15.78 9.76
CA VAL A 216 6.82 15.08 9.19
C VAL A 216 7.25 13.90 8.31
N LEU A 217 8.24 14.08 7.44
CA LEU A 217 8.71 13.01 6.55
C LEU A 217 9.34 11.87 7.35
N THR A 218 10.18 12.20 8.32
CA THR A 218 10.85 11.22 9.18
C THR A 218 9.83 10.46 10.03
N LYS A 219 8.80 11.14 10.54
CA LYS A 219 7.65 10.51 11.23
C LYS A 219 6.99 9.45 10.35
N ASN A 220 6.64 9.81 9.12
CA ASN A 220 5.95 8.92 8.18
C ASN A 220 6.83 7.73 7.78
N GLN A 221 8.13 7.95 7.58
CA GLN A 221 9.10 6.87 7.33
C GLN A 221 9.21 5.90 8.52
N ALA A 222 9.23 6.43 9.74
CA ALA A 222 9.30 5.60 10.93
C ALA A 222 8.02 4.75 11.12
N ILE A 223 6.83 5.32 10.85
CA ILE A 223 5.57 4.57 10.81
C ILE A 223 5.62 3.46 9.75
N LEU A 224 6.10 3.78 8.54
CA LEU A 224 6.22 2.81 7.47
C LEU A 224 7.06 1.60 7.91
N VAL A 225 8.24 1.85 8.49
CA VAL A 225 9.12 0.78 8.98
C VAL A 225 8.42 -0.05 10.05
N TYR A 226 7.69 0.58 10.97
CA TYR A 226 6.94 -0.15 12.00
C TYR A 226 5.83 -1.02 11.41
N ARG A 227 5.05 -0.50 10.45
CA ARG A 227 4.02 -1.28 9.74
C ARG A 227 4.63 -2.45 8.98
N LEU A 228 5.77 -2.25 8.31
CA LEU A 228 6.51 -3.33 7.65
C LEU A 228 6.97 -4.40 8.65
N ALA A 229 7.48 -4.00 9.82
CA ALA A 229 7.87 -4.94 10.87
C ALA A 229 6.69 -5.81 11.30
N LEU A 230 5.53 -5.19 11.58
CA LEU A 230 4.33 -5.90 12.00
C LEU A 230 3.77 -6.80 10.89
N ALA A 231 3.76 -6.34 9.63
CA ALA A 231 3.36 -7.14 8.47
C ALA A 231 4.23 -8.39 8.33
N TYR A 232 5.51 -8.32 8.71
CA TYR A 232 6.45 -9.45 8.68
C TYR A 232 6.42 -10.33 9.94
N GLY A 233 5.47 -10.09 10.85
CA GLY A 233 5.29 -10.90 12.05
C GLY A 233 6.15 -10.48 13.24
N ALA A 234 6.90 -9.37 13.16
CA ALA A 234 7.69 -8.90 14.28
C ALA A 234 6.78 -8.66 15.52
N PRO A 235 7.27 -8.91 16.73
CA PRO A 235 6.46 -8.73 17.92
C PRO A 235 6.17 -7.23 18.15
N PRO A 236 5.04 -6.84 18.76
CA PRO A 236 4.63 -5.43 18.84
C PRO A 236 5.62 -4.52 19.59
N ASP A 237 6.38 -5.08 20.53
CA ASP A 237 7.46 -4.45 21.29
C ASP A 237 8.74 -4.23 20.46
N ILE A 238 8.81 -4.74 19.22
CA ILE A 238 9.93 -4.52 18.27
C ILE A 238 10.26 -3.04 18.14
N ARG A 239 9.32 -2.14 18.41
CA ARG A 239 9.54 -0.69 18.48
C ARG A 239 10.77 -0.31 19.30
N GLU A 240 11.00 -0.96 20.43
CA GLU A 240 12.15 -0.68 21.31
C GLU A 240 13.47 -1.06 20.63
N ARG A 241 13.44 -2.16 19.85
CA ARG A 241 14.57 -2.70 19.09
C ARG A 241 14.78 -2.00 17.75
N LEU A 242 13.73 -1.40 17.17
CA LEU A 242 13.83 -0.62 15.93
C LEU A 242 14.75 0.59 16.10
N ARG A 243 14.99 1.08 17.32
CA ARG A 243 15.99 2.14 17.61
C ARG A 243 17.39 1.80 17.14
N GLU A 244 17.76 0.52 17.20
CA GLU A 244 19.09 0.05 16.82
C GLU A 244 19.20 -0.20 15.31
N VAL A 245 18.07 -0.53 14.67
CA VAL A 245 18.03 -0.94 13.26
C VAL A 245 17.68 0.23 12.32
N LEU A 246 16.90 1.22 12.77
CA LEU A 246 16.49 2.38 11.96
C LEU A 246 17.68 3.15 11.35
N PRO A 247 18.79 3.41 12.08
CA PRO A 247 19.96 4.08 11.50
C PRO A 247 20.67 3.26 10.42
N VAL A 248 20.60 1.93 10.53
CA VAL A 248 21.21 0.96 9.60
C VAL A 248 20.37 0.83 8.33
N ILE A 249 19.04 0.76 8.48
CA ILE A 249 18.07 0.75 7.38
C ILE A 249 17.98 2.12 6.69
N GLY A 250 18.09 3.20 7.46
CA GLY A 250 17.85 4.58 7.05
C GLY A 250 19.13 5.37 6.75
N GLY A 251 20.21 4.71 6.32
CA GLY A 251 21.54 5.26 6.02
C GLY A 251 21.62 6.79 5.93
N ALA A 252 21.74 7.44 7.10
CA ALA A 252 21.70 8.90 7.23
C ALA A 252 22.81 9.62 6.43
N PHE A 253 23.82 8.87 5.97
CA PHE A 253 24.92 9.38 5.15
C PHE A 253 24.55 9.53 3.67
N ILE A 254 23.80 8.57 3.10
CA ILE A 254 23.37 8.60 1.68
C ILE A 254 22.39 9.74 1.44
N TRP A 255 21.48 9.94 2.39
CA TRP A 255 20.42 10.92 2.23
C TRP A 255 20.88 12.37 2.32
N ARG A 256 21.95 12.65 3.09
CA ARG A 256 22.60 13.95 3.10
C ARG A 256 23.32 14.29 1.80
N GLN A 257 23.88 13.31 1.10
CA GLN A 257 24.53 13.53 -0.20
C GLN A 257 23.49 13.82 -1.29
N LEU A 258 22.41 13.02 -1.35
CA LEU A 258 21.32 13.23 -2.31
C LEU A 258 20.58 14.55 -2.06
N ALA A 259 20.28 14.87 -0.80
CA ALA A 259 19.70 16.16 -0.43
C ALA A 259 20.61 17.33 -0.84
N ARG A 260 21.92 17.29 -0.55
CA ARG A 260 22.84 18.39 -0.92
C ARG A 260 22.96 18.60 -2.43
N SER A 261 23.04 17.52 -3.21
CA SER A 261 23.13 17.60 -4.67
C SER A 261 21.88 18.20 -5.31
N LEU A 262 20.70 18.01 -4.70
CA LEU A 262 19.43 18.52 -5.22
C LEU A 262 19.02 19.85 -4.57
N VAL A 263 19.53 20.17 -3.37
CA VAL A 263 19.37 21.49 -2.73
C VAL A 263 20.02 22.59 -3.57
N GLY A 264 21.19 22.32 -4.17
CA GLY A 264 21.83 23.24 -5.12
C GLY A 264 21.03 23.50 -6.40
N LEU A 265 20.01 22.67 -6.69
CA LEU A 265 19.14 22.81 -7.86
C LEU A 265 17.81 23.51 -7.52
N ILE A 266 17.51 23.76 -6.23
CA ILE A 266 16.27 24.43 -5.79
C ILE A 266 16.12 25.84 -6.39
N PRO A 267 17.16 26.71 -6.43
CA PRO A 267 17.02 28.04 -7.01
C PRO A 267 16.76 28.01 -8.52
N ILE A 268 17.15 26.93 -9.20
CA ILE A 268 17.18 26.84 -10.67
C ILE A 268 15.99 26.02 -11.22
N TRP A 269 15.50 25.03 -10.48
CA TRP A 269 14.54 24.02 -10.96
C TRP A 269 13.20 23.96 -10.19
N GLY A 270 12.99 24.85 -9.21
CA GLY A 270 11.70 25.02 -8.53
C GLY A 270 11.31 23.90 -7.55
N VAL A 271 10.00 23.61 -7.43
CA VAL A 271 9.42 22.67 -6.44
C VAL A 271 9.67 21.19 -6.79
N ALA A 272 9.84 20.87 -8.07
CA ALA A 272 9.92 19.48 -8.55
C ALA A 272 11.07 18.65 -7.94
N PRO A 273 12.31 19.17 -7.82
CA PRO A 273 13.39 18.44 -7.15
C PRO A 273 13.06 18.08 -5.70
N LYS A 274 12.39 18.97 -4.93
CA LYS A 274 12.03 18.69 -3.52
C LYS A 274 11.02 17.55 -3.42
N VAL A 275 10.00 17.55 -4.27
CA VAL A 275 8.98 16.49 -4.34
C VAL A 275 9.61 15.15 -4.72
N ALA A 276 10.50 15.16 -5.71
CA ALA A 276 11.21 13.95 -6.15
C ALA A 276 12.11 13.37 -5.05
N ILE A 277 12.81 14.22 -4.28
CA ILE A 277 13.60 13.79 -3.11
C ILE A 277 12.68 13.13 -2.09
N ALA A 278 11.61 13.81 -1.67
CA ALA A 278 10.70 13.31 -0.64
C ALA A 278 10.14 11.91 -0.98
N TYR A 279 9.76 11.70 -2.25
CA TYR A 279 9.37 10.40 -2.76
C TYR A 279 10.51 9.38 -2.66
N ALA A 280 11.65 9.70 -3.29
CA ALA A 280 12.77 8.77 -3.45
C ALA A 280 13.34 8.30 -2.12
N GLY A 281 13.50 9.20 -1.15
CA GLY A 281 14.01 8.84 0.18
C GLY A 281 13.12 7.88 0.91
N THR A 282 11.82 8.17 0.89
CA THR A 282 10.83 7.33 1.56
C THR A 282 10.78 5.94 0.91
N TYR A 283 10.84 5.88 -0.42
CA TYR A 283 10.85 4.63 -1.16
C TYR A 283 12.09 3.80 -0.84
N THR A 284 13.28 4.40 -0.90
CA THR A 284 14.54 3.71 -0.60
C THR A 284 14.59 3.22 0.85
N THR A 285 14.18 4.04 1.83
CA THR A 285 14.09 3.62 3.24
C THR A 285 13.11 2.46 3.41
N GLY A 286 11.95 2.52 2.78
CA GLY A 286 10.96 1.45 2.79
C GLY A 286 11.49 0.15 2.20
N MET A 287 12.18 0.22 1.05
CA MET A 287 12.79 -0.93 0.39
C MET A 287 13.88 -1.56 1.24
N ALA A 288 14.74 -0.75 1.87
CA ALA A 288 15.76 -1.22 2.79
C ALA A 288 15.15 -1.94 4.01
N ALA A 289 14.09 -1.37 4.58
CA ALA A 289 13.38 -1.98 5.69
C ALA A 289 12.74 -3.32 5.27
N TRP A 290 12.09 -3.33 4.10
CA TRP A 290 11.43 -4.50 3.57
C TRP A 290 12.41 -5.67 3.37
N ARG A 291 13.58 -5.44 2.77
CA ARG A 291 14.62 -6.47 2.64
C ARG A 291 15.13 -6.96 3.99
N TRP A 292 15.39 -6.04 4.93
CA TRP A 292 15.80 -6.41 6.28
C TRP A 292 14.79 -7.33 6.97
N PHE A 293 13.49 -7.05 6.87
CA PHE A 293 12.47 -7.90 7.48
C PHE A 293 12.26 -9.24 6.75
N THR A 294 12.51 -9.27 5.45
CA THR A 294 12.37 -10.50 4.63
C THR A 294 13.55 -11.44 4.86
N GLU A 295 14.77 -10.95 4.70
CA GLU A 295 15.99 -11.77 4.58
C GLU A 295 16.97 -11.57 5.74
N GLY A 296 16.78 -10.52 6.55
CA GLY A 296 17.79 -10.11 7.55
C GLY A 296 19.03 -9.48 6.92
N GLU A 297 18.98 -9.14 5.64
CA GLU A 297 20.09 -8.53 4.91
C GLU A 297 20.22 -7.05 5.22
N ILE A 298 21.43 -6.64 5.65
CA ILE A 298 21.82 -5.24 5.65
C ILE A 298 22.23 -4.89 4.22
N ILE A 299 21.46 -4.02 3.57
CA ILE A 299 21.84 -3.54 2.24
C ILE A 299 23.12 -2.71 2.36
N ASP A 300 24.16 -3.08 1.59
CA ASP A 300 25.39 -2.30 1.54
C ASP A 300 25.18 -0.90 0.93
N GLN A 301 26.18 -0.02 1.09
CA GLN A 301 26.06 1.35 0.60
C GLN A 301 25.99 1.46 -0.93
N ALA A 302 26.59 0.52 -1.66
CA ALA A 302 26.62 0.56 -3.12
C ALA A 302 25.23 0.25 -3.69
N ARG A 303 24.59 -0.80 -3.17
CA ARG A 303 23.23 -1.21 -3.54
C ARG A 303 22.19 -0.21 -3.07
N LEU A 304 22.34 0.37 -1.87
CA LEU A 304 21.49 1.49 -1.43
C LEU A 304 21.58 2.69 -2.37
N LYS A 305 22.77 3.00 -2.91
CA LYS A 305 22.96 4.10 -3.87
C LYS A 305 22.29 3.78 -5.22
N GLU A 306 22.33 2.52 -5.66
CA GLU A 306 21.63 2.07 -6.86
C GLU A 306 20.10 2.19 -6.71
N LEU A 307 19.56 1.64 -5.62
CA LEU A 307 18.14 1.78 -5.26
C LEU A 307 17.73 3.25 -5.15
N GLY A 308 18.59 4.10 -4.60
CA GLY A 308 18.36 5.55 -4.51
C GLY A 308 18.29 6.24 -5.88
N ARG A 309 19.09 5.80 -6.86
CA ARG A 309 19.04 6.35 -8.23
C ARG A 309 17.77 5.94 -8.95
N GLU A 310 17.40 4.67 -8.85
CA GLU A 310 16.14 4.15 -9.40
C GLU A 310 14.94 4.87 -8.78
N ALA A 311 14.92 4.97 -7.45
CA ALA A 311 13.88 5.67 -6.70
C ALA A 311 13.81 7.16 -7.07
N LEU A 312 14.94 7.81 -7.36
CA LEU A 312 14.97 9.21 -7.81
C LEU A 312 14.41 9.37 -9.23
N ALA A 313 14.71 8.44 -10.14
CA ALA A 313 14.12 8.45 -11.49
C ALA A 313 12.59 8.29 -11.41
N LEU A 314 12.12 7.31 -10.63
CA LEU A 314 10.70 7.12 -10.35
C LEU A 314 10.08 8.36 -9.67
N GLY A 315 10.76 8.91 -8.67
CA GLY A 315 10.32 10.10 -7.95
C GLY A 315 10.20 11.34 -8.82
N ARG A 316 11.10 11.52 -9.81
CA ARG A 316 10.99 12.60 -10.81
C ARG A 316 9.76 12.44 -11.69
N ALA A 317 9.50 11.24 -12.19
CA ALA A 317 8.29 10.97 -12.99
C ALA A 317 7.02 11.25 -12.17
N ARG A 318 6.94 10.72 -10.94
CA ARG A 318 5.81 10.97 -10.03
C ARG A 318 5.65 12.44 -9.65
N ALA A 319 6.75 13.15 -9.42
CA ALA A 319 6.72 14.59 -9.14
C ALA A 319 6.18 15.39 -10.33
N ALA A 320 6.57 15.04 -11.56
CA ALA A 320 6.05 15.66 -12.77
C ALA A 320 4.54 15.45 -12.89
N ASP A 321 4.06 14.22 -12.68
CA ASP A 321 2.63 13.89 -12.70
C ASP A 321 1.83 14.69 -11.65
N LEU A 322 2.33 14.72 -10.41
CA LEU A 322 1.72 15.46 -9.29
C LEU A 322 1.62 16.96 -9.58
N ILE A 323 2.71 17.56 -10.09
CA ILE A 323 2.73 18.99 -10.43
C ILE A 323 1.79 19.28 -11.60
N ALA A 324 1.76 18.41 -12.62
CA ALA A 324 0.86 18.55 -13.75
C ALA A 324 -0.61 18.45 -13.34
N GLN A 325 -0.95 17.57 -12.39
CA GLN A 325 -2.29 17.49 -11.80
C GLN A 325 -2.63 18.76 -11.00
N ALA A 326 -1.73 19.21 -10.12
CA ALA A 326 -1.95 20.42 -9.32
C ALA A 326 -2.16 21.67 -10.20
N ARG A 327 -1.40 21.82 -11.30
CA ARG A 327 -1.58 22.91 -12.26
C ARG A 327 -2.93 22.85 -12.97
N ARG A 328 -3.40 21.67 -13.37
CA ARG A 328 -4.72 21.48 -14.00
C ARG A 328 -5.84 21.88 -13.05
N THR A 329 -5.80 21.41 -11.80
CA THR A 329 -6.81 21.75 -10.78
C THR A 329 -6.78 23.24 -10.44
N GLY A 330 -5.59 23.83 -10.30
CA GLY A 330 -5.42 25.26 -10.06
C GLY A 330 -5.94 26.12 -11.21
N ALA A 331 -5.67 25.76 -12.46
CA ALA A 331 -6.17 26.47 -13.64
C ALA A 331 -7.71 26.46 -13.72
N VAL A 332 -8.34 25.32 -13.43
CA VAL A 332 -9.81 25.20 -13.36
C VAL A 332 -10.39 26.09 -12.25
N GLN A 333 -9.71 26.18 -11.11
CA GLN A 333 -10.16 27.03 -10.00
C GLN A 333 -10.04 28.52 -10.37
N VAL A 334 -8.93 28.94 -10.97
CA VAL A 334 -8.73 30.33 -11.45
C VAL A 334 -9.77 30.71 -12.51
N ASP A 335 -10.06 29.84 -13.48
CA ASP A 335 -11.12 30.06 -14.48
C ASP A 335 -12.50 30.22 -13.82
N ARG A 336 -12.81 29.42 -12.78
CA ARG A 336 -14.04 29.58 -11.98
C ARG A 336 -14.11 30.94 -11.29
N TRP A 337 -13.01 31.42 -10.69
CA TRP A 337 -12.96 32.72 -10.02
C TRP A 337 -13.06 33.88 -11.01
N GLN A 338 -12.42 33.78 -12.17
CA GLN A 338 -12.52 34.77 -13.24
C GLN A 338 -13.94 34.87 -13.78
N ARG A 339 -14.58 33.74 -14.07
CA ARG A 339 -16.00 33.68 -14.49
C ARG A 339 -16.94 34.24 -13.43
N TRP A 340 -16.68 33.98 -12.14
CA TRP A 340 -17.45 34.58 -11.04
C TRP A 340 -17.26 36.10 -10.97
N GLY A 341 -16.02 36.57 -11.11
CA GLY A 341 -15.69 38.00 -11.15
C GLY A 341 -16.33 38.73 -12.34
N GLU A 342 -16.34 38.10 -13.52
CA GLU A 342 -17.01 38.61 -14.71
C GLU A 342 -18.55 38.62 -14.58
N ALA A 343 -19.13 37.58 -13.97
CA ALA A 343 -20.56 37.52 -13.66
C ALA A 343 -20.99 38.60 -12.64
N LEU A 344 -20.13 38.91 -11.66
CA LEU A 344 -20.35 40.00 -10.73
C LEU A 344 -20.25 41.36 -11.43
N ARG A 345 -19.19 41.61 -12.21
CA ARG A 345 -19.00 42.88 -12.95
C ARG A 345 -20.12 43.15 -13.95
N SER A 346 -20.59 42.13 -14.67
CA SER A 346 -21.71 42.27 -15.61
C SER A 346 -23.06 42.55 -14.94
N ARG A 347 -23.27 42.09 -13.71
CA ARG A 347 -24.45 42.45 -12.89
C ARG A 347 -24.43 43.89 -12.41
N PHE A 348 -23.26 44.43 -12.04
CA PHE A 348 -23.14 45.84 -11.66
C PHE A 348 -23.29 46.79 -12.86
N ARG A 349 -22.78 46.41 -14.03
CA ARG A 349 -22.88 47.22 -15.27
C ARG A 349 -24.29 47.30 -15.87
N ARG A 350 -25.21 46.41 -15.45
CA ARG A 350 -26.62 46.39 -15.88
C ARG A 350 -27.54 47.28 -15.04
N LYS A 351 -27.05 47.83 -13.92
CA LYS A 351 -27.80 48.73 -13.02
C LYS A 351 -27.57 50.23 -13.28
N GLU A 352 -26.69 50.59 -14.21
CA GLU A 352 -26.37 51.98 -14.57
C GLU A 352 -26.97 52.43 -15.92
N LYS A 353 -27.95 51.70 -16.46
CA LYS A 353 -28.72 52.13 -17.64
C LYS A 353 -30.18 52.34 -17.31
#